data_AF-A0AAV9JGJ6-F1
#
_entry.id   AF-A0AAV9JGJ6-F1
#
_cell.length_a   1.000
_cell.length_b   1.000
_cell.length_c   1.000
_cell.angle_alpha   90.00
_cell.angle_beta   90.00
_cell.angle_gamma   90.00
#
_symmetry.space_group_name_H-M   'P 1'
#
loop_
_entity.id
_entity.type
_entity.pdbx_description
1 polymer ?
#
loop_
_entity_poly.entity_id
_entity_poly.type
_entity_poly.pdbx_seq_one_letter_code
_entity_poly.pdbx_strand_id
1 'polypeptide(L)'
;MAPSYYYTLAAMVPHPHAPYRVSTGGRWLPPKARGWNRKSNTVVFYYDGQASRMVPQVPAQSQLYKCYSIYHDRAVIWMVDFDASLHHVGDGDDGTAAAGDGTNESDDEDDSDSEVEEREQTPDQPNDNPDWKTLMFGSMANYALYAGQRLEHQRLPWARPDQLWATQLLPDTYRAQLQTANARYGGMNGELPLLLGIVALSMPAQALTMCLPNCIVNPWRLYPDAQIPRGSGWADRRGLVVTVYTDPQRSTAQDLRNYELGVGGNILP
;
A
#
# COMPACT_ATOMS: atom_id res chain seq x y z
N MET A 1 -11.64 16.55 13.42
CA MET A 1 -12.72 15.84 12.71
C MET A 1 -12.09 15.11 11.53
N ALA A 2 -12.54 13.90 11.19
CA ALA A 2 -12.00 13.19 10.03
C ALA A 2 -12.48 13.86 8.72
N PRO A 3 -11.59 14.12 7.76
CA PRO A 3 -11.96 14.74 6.48
C PRO A 3 -12.77 13.77 5.61
N SER A 4 -13.63 14.30 4.75
CA SER A 4 -14.23 13.49 3.68
C SER A 4 -13.25 13.30 2.52
N TYR A 5 -13.36 12.18 1.82
CA TYR A 5 -12.52 11.88 0.66
C TYR A 5 -13.17 10.80 -0.21
N TYR A 6 -12.72 10.73 -1.45
CA TYR A 6 -13.02 9.61 -2.35
C TYR A 6 -11.84 8.66 -2.36
N TYR A 7 -12.10 7.37 -2.51
CA TYR A 7 -11.05 6.41 -2.75
C TYR A 7 -11.49 5.32 -3.71
N THR A 8 -10.53 4.77 -4.44
CA THR A 8 -10.77 3.74 -5.43
C THR A 8 -9.92 2.51 -5.14
N LEU A 9 -10.48 1.34 -5.43
CA LEU A 9 -9.81 0.07 -5.31
C LEU A 9 -9.94 -0.72 -6.60
N ALA A 10 -8.82 -1.24 -7.10
CA ALA A 10 -8.80 -2.17 -8.21
C ALA A 10 -7.91 -3.37 -7.84
N ALA A 11 -8.35 -4.59 -8.17
CA ALA A 11 -7.49 -5.75 -8.00
C ALA A 11 -6.30 -5.65 -8.96
N MET A 12 -5.13 -6.05 -8.48
CA MET A 12 -3.90 -6.07 -9.25
C MET A 12 -3.29 -7.47 -9.17
N VAL A 13 -2.92 -8.02 -10.31
CA VAL A 13 -2.29 -9.35 -10.41
C VAL A 13 -1.09 -9.28 -11.35
N PRO A 14 -0.05 -10.09 -11.11
CA PRO A 14 1.04 -10.21 -12.07
C PRO A 14 0.51 -10.69 -13.43
N HIS A 15 1.10 -10.20 -14.51
CA HIS A 15 0.82 -10.70 -15.85
C HIS A 15 1.10 -12.21 -15.90
N PRO A 16 0.29 -13.05 -16.58
CA PRO A 16 0.51 -14.50 -16.61
C PRO A 16 1.89 -14.93 -17.15
N HIS A 17 2.48 -14.10 -18.00
CA HIS A 17 3.80 -14.34 -18.55
C HIS A 17 4.94 -13.74 -17.72
N ALA A 18 4.64 -12.96 -16.66
CA ALA A 18 5.60 -12.34 -15.73
C ALA A 18 6.75 -13.26 -15.35
N PRO A 19 8.03 -12.82 -15.50
CA PRO A 19 9.13 -13.66 -15.09
C PRO A 19 8.99 -13.87 -13.60
N TYR A 20 9.17 -15.11 -13.17
CA TYR A 20 9.07 -15.42 -11.76
C TYR A 20 10.31 -14.89 -11.04
N ARG A 21 10.13 -13.87 -10.21
CA ARG A 21 11.23 -13.24 -9.48
C ARG A 21 11.25 -13.65 -8.02
N VAL A 22 12.45 -13.93 -7.54
CA VAL A 22 12.72 -14.23 -6.14
C VAL A 22 13.94 -13.46 -5.67
N SER A 23 13.93 -13.02 -4.41
CA SER A 23 15.14 -12.53 -3.76
C SER A 23 16.11 -13.68 -3.48
N THR A 24 17.34 -13.36 -3.07
CA THR A 24 18.36 -14.33 -2.63
C THR A 24 17.84 -15.26 -1.52
N GLY A 25 16.89 -14.79 -0.70
CA GLY A 25 16.23 -15.59 0.35
C GLY A 25 15.04 -16.43 -0.12
N GLY A 26 14.83 -16.58 -1.44
CA GLY A 26 13.72 -17.35 -2.02
C GLY A 26 12.34 -16.72 -1.84
N ARG A 27 12.27 -15.43 -1.47
CA ARG A 27 11.01 -14.68 -1.31
C ARG A 27 10.58 -14.14 -2.66
N TRP A 28 9.32 -14.30 -3.03
CA TRP A 28 8.80 -13.72 -4.26
C TRP A 28 8.92 -12.20 -4.28
N LEU A 29 9.26 -11.66 -5.44
CA LEU A 29 9.34 -10.22 -5.71
C LEU A 29 8.28 -9.84 -6.76
N PRO A 30 7.56 -8.71 -6.58
CA PRO A 30 6.58 -8.30 -7.58
C PRO A 30 7.23 -7.81 -8.89
N PRO A 31 6.53 -7.91 -10.03
CA PRO A 31 7.05 -7.47 -11.33
C PRO A 31 7.43 -6.00 -11.36
N LYS A 32 8.51 -5.67 -12.07
CA LYS A 32 9.02 -4.30 -12.24
C LYS A 32 8.70 -3.73 -13.61
N ALA A 33 8.75 -4.53 -14.66
CA ALA A 33 8.58 -4.02 -16.00
C ALA A 33 7.16 -3.48 -16.25
N ARG A 34 7.05 -2.42 -17.06
CA ARG A 34 5.76 -1.82 -17.44
C ARG A 34 4.89 -2.85 -18.18
N GLY A 35 3.62 -2.95 -17.80
CA GLY A 35 2.67 -3.90 -18.40
C GLY A 35 2.70 -5.30 -17.77
N TRP A 36 3.63 -5.57 -16.85
CA TRP A 36 3.72 -6.85 -16.15
C TRP A 36 2.88 -6.91 -14.88
N ASN A 37 2.26 -5.79 -14.49
CA ASN A 37 1.19 -5.74 -13.51
C ASN A 37 -0.12 -5.42 -14.24
N ARG A 38 -1.17 -6.22 -14.01
CA ARG A 38 -2.50 -6.03 -14.61
C ARG A 38 -3.49 -5.57 -13.55
N LYS A 39 -4.22 -4.51 -13.85
CA LYS A 39 -5.27 -3.95 -13.01
C LYS A 39 -6.66 -4.33 -13.54
N SER A 40 -7.56 -4.71 -12.64
CA SER A 40 -8.96 -5.00 -12.94
C SER A 40 -9.81 -3.73 -13.01
N ASN A 41 -11.13 -3.91 -13.16
CA ASN A 41 -12.09 -2.83 -12.95
C ASN A 41 -11.94 -2.20 -11.56
N THR A 42 -12.17 -0.90 -11.52
CA THR A 42 -12.06 -0.07 -10.32
C THR A 42 -13.43 0.08 -9.66
N VAL A 43 -13.46 -0.04 -8.33
CA VAL A 43 -14.61 0.28 -7.49
C VAL A 43 -14.35 1.61 -6.78
N VAL A 44 -15.36 2.47 -6.73
CA VAL A 44 -15.26 3.81 -6.11
C VAL A 44 -16.06 3.87 -4.82
N PHE A 45 -15.45 4.47 -3.81
CA PHE A 45 -16.05 4.72 -2.51
C PHE A 45 -15.92 6.21 -2.15
N TYR A 46 -16.83 6.66 -1.30
CA TYR A 46 -16.81 7.98 -0.69
C TYR A 46 -16.93 7.82 0.81
N TYR A 47 -16.00 8.42 1.55
CA TYR A 47 -16.03 8.56 3.00
C TYR A 47 -16.42 9.99 3.34
N ASP A 48 -17.47 10.16 4.14
CA ASP A 48 -18.03 11.49 4.45
C ASP A 48 -17.51 12.11 5.76
N GLY A 49 -16.47 11.51 6.36
CA GLY A 49 -15.95 11.86 7.68
C GLY A 49 -16.53 11.02 8.83
N GLN A 50 -17.57 10.23 8.56
CA GLN A 50 -18.22 9.33 9.53
C GLN A 50 -18.29 7.89 9.02
N ALA A 51 -18.68 7.68 7.77
CA ALA A 51 -18.82 6.35 7.19
C ALA A 51 -18.50 6.35 5.69
N SER A 52 -18.02 5.20 5.21
CA SER A 52 -17.82 4.95 3.79
C SER A 52 -19.06 4.39 3.12
N ARG A 53 -19.21 4.67 1.83
CA ARG A 53 -20.22 4.05 0.95
C ARG A 53 -19.71 3.93 -0.47
N MET A 54 -20.23 2.99 -1.23
CA MET A 54 -19.96 2.90 -2.67
C MET A 54 -20.63 4.06 -3.42
N VAL A 55 -19.97 4.57 -4.44
CA VAL A 55 -20.46 5.61 -5.35
C VAL A 55 -20.12 5.23 -6.80
N PRO A 56 -20.83 5.76 -7.81
CA PRO A 56 -20.61 5.34 -9.19
C PRO A 56 -19.26 5.83 -9.76
N GLN A 57 -18.80 7.01 -9.36
CA GLN A 57 -17.58 7.63 -9.90
C GLN A 57 -17.00 8.67 -8.94
N VAL A 58 -15.71 8.96 -9.12
CA VAL A 58 -15.04 10.10 -8.46
C VAL A 58 -15.48 11.39 -9.18
N PRO A 59 -15.86 12.46 -8.46
CA PRO A 59 -16.17 13.75 -9.09
C PRO A 59 -15.01 14.28 -9.93
N ALA A 60 -15.31 14.91 -11.06
CA ALA A 60 -14.28 15.43 -11.97
C ALA A 60 -13.40 16.52 -11.34
N GLN A 61 -13.90 17.23 -10.33
CA GLN A 61 -13.15 18.27 -9.61
C GLN A 61 -12.29 17.72 -8.46
N SER A 62 -12.42 16.44 -8.11
CA SER A 62 -11.58 15.81 -7.08
C SER A 62 -10.13 15.78 -7.53
N GLN A 63 -9.22 16.13 -6.63
CA GLN A 63 -7.78 16.10 -6.90
C GLN A 63 -7.18 14.80 -6.38
N LEU A 64 -6.28 14.20 -7.16
CA LEU A 64 -5.49 13.06 -6.71
C LEU A 64 -4.67 13.48 -5.48
N TYR A 65 -4.83 12.74 -4.37
CA TYR A 65 -4.02 12.93 -3.17
C TYR A 65 -2.81 12.00 -3.17
N LYS A 66 -3.04 10.69 -3.19
CA LYS A 66 -1.99 9.65 -3.23
C LYS A 66 -2.52 8.39 -3.92
N CYS A 67 -1.61 7.61 -4.51
CA CYS A 67 -1.90 6.32 -5.11
C CYS A 67 -0.89 5.29 -4.61
N TYR A 68 -1.31 4.06 -4.30
CA TYR A 68 -0.44 2.96 -3.92
C TYR A 68 -0.77 1.74 -4.75
N SER A 69 0.26 1.07 -5.26
CA SER A 69 0.16 -0.33 -5.70
C SER A 69 0.72 -1.20 -4.61
N ILE A 70 -0.01 -2.25 -4.23
CA ILE A 70 0.29 -3.07 -3.06
C ILE A 70 0.17 -4.53 -3.49
N TYR A 71 1.12 -5.37 -3.09
CA TYR A 71 1.03 -6.83 -3.17
C TYR A 71 1.18 -7.46 -1.79
N HIS A 72 0.50 -8.59 -1.59
CA HIS A 72 0.76 -9.50 -0.49
C HIS A 72 1.32 -10.82 -1.03
N ASP A 73 2.39 -11.34 -0.42
CA ASP A 73 2.89 -12.71 -0.63
C ASP A 73 3.54 -13.21 0.66
N ARG A 74 3.15 -14.41 1.12
CA ARG A 74 3.76 -15.09 2.28
C ARG A 74 3.99 -14.18 3.50
N ALA A 75 2.95 -13.46 3.90
CA ALA A 75 2.95 -12.53 5.04
C ALA A 75 3.83 -11.28 4.86
N VAL A 76 4.16 -10.93 3.62
CA VAL A 76 4.93 -9.74 3.25
C VAL A 76 4.04 -8.83 2.42
N ILE A 77 4.05 -7.55 2.75
CA ILE A 77 3.32 -6.51 2.03
C ILE A 77 4.36 -5.67 1.28
N TRP A 78 4.31 -5.74 -0.04
CA TRP A 78 5.09 -4.94 -0.97
C TRP A 78 4.29 -3.75 -1.45
N MET A 79 4.92 -2.59 -1.65
CA MET A 79 4.25 -1.40 -2.13
C MET A 79 5.15 -0.44 -2.91
N VAL A 80 4.51 0.35 -3.76
CA VAL A 80 5.03 1.58 -4.39
C VAL A 80 3.93 2.64 -4.40
N ASP A 81 4.33 3.92 -4.41
CA ASP A 81 3.45 5.10 -4.27
C ASP A 81 2.90 5.63 -5.61
N PHE A 82 2.71 4.73 -6.57
CA PHE A 82 2.08 5.00 -7.86
C PHE A 82 1.34 3.76 -8.39
N ASP A 83 0.68 3.88 -9.55
CA ASP A 83 0.01 2.78 -10.23
C ASP A 83 1.00 1.93 -11.05
N ALA A 84 1.45 0.81 -10.50
CA ALA A 84 2.41 -0.11 -11.11
C ALA A 84 1.87 -0.85 -12.34
N SER A 85 0.56 -0.72 -12.66
CA SER A 85 0.01 -1.21 -13.92
C SER A 85 0.21 -0.22 -15.08
N LEU A 86 0.48 1.05 -14.77
CA LEU A 86 0.67 2.12 -15.75
C LEU A 86 2.15 2.47 -15.96
N HIS A 87 2.96 2.30 -14.91
CA HIS A 87 4.38 2.65 -14.87
C HIS A 87 5.24 1.41 -14.58
N HIS A 88 6.51 1.46 -14.97
CA HIS A 88 7.48 0.47 -14.48
C HIS A 88 7.88 0.82 -13.03
N VAL A 89 8.48 -0.13 -12.33
CA VAL A 89 8.96 -0.01 -10.95
C VAL A 89 10.48 -0.20 -10.93
N GLY A 90 11.22 0.63 -10.17
CA GLY A 90 12.68 0.61 -10.19
C GLY A 90 13.24 0.93 -11.58
N ASP A 91 14.30 0.22 -11.96
CA ASP A 91 14.88 0.20 -13.32
C ASP A 91 13.96 -0.41 -14.41
N GLY A 92 12.81 -0.97 -14.03
CA GLY A 92 11.95 -1.72 -14.93
C GLY A 92 12.53 -3.05 -15.42
N ASP A 93 13.70 -3.46 -14.95
CA ASP A 93 14.33 -4.74 -15.22
C ASP A 93 13.89 -5.78 -14.20
N ASP A 94 13.43 -6.91 -14.73
CA ASP A 94 13.02 -8.08 -13.97
C ASP A 94 14.15 -9.09 -13.79
N GLY A 95 15.32 -8.85 -14.41
CA GLY A 95 16.54 -9.65 -14.28
C GLY A 95 17.35 -9.39 -13.00
N THR A 96 17.30 -8.16 -12.46
CA THR A 96 17.92 -7.83 -11.18
C THR A 96 16.98 -8.21 -10.02
N ALA A 97 17.46 -9.02 -9.08
CA ALA A 97 16.79 -9.15 -7.79
C ALA A 97 16.73 -7.75 -7.16
N ALA A 98 15.65 -7.42 -6.45
CA ALA A 98 15.54 -6.17 -5.70
C ALA A 98 16.60 -6.15 -4.57
N ALA A 99 17.85 -5.89 -4.92
CA ALA A 99 18.93 -5.64 -4.00
C ALA A 99 18.68 -4.23 -3.48
N GLY A 100 18.11 -4.15 -2.29
CA GLY A 100 17.97 -2.90 -1.56
C GLY A 100 19.34 -2.43 -1.08
N ASP A 101 20.20 -2.00 -1.99
CA ASP A 101 21.25 -1.01 -1.78
C ASP A 101 21.77 -0.59 -3.15
N GLY A 102 21.70 0.71 -3.46
CA GLY A 102 21.97 1.27 -4.79
C GLY A 102 23.46 1.39 -5.10
N THR A 103 24.27 0.38 -4.82
CA THR A 103 25.67 0.36 -5.23
C THR A 103 25.78 -0.38 -6.56
N ASN A 104 25.46 0.36 -7.62
CA ASN A 104 25.78 -0.03 -8.99
C ASN A 104 27.28 0.25 -9.22
N GLU A 105 28.14 -0.66 -8.75
CA GLU A 105 29.52 -0.75 -9.26
C GLU A 105 29.46 -1.63 -10.51
N SER A 106 29.25 -1.00 -11.65
CA SER A 106 29.46 -1.60 -12.96
C SER A 106 30.96 -1.57 -13.26
N ASP A 107 31.60 -2.74 -13.22
CA ASP A 107 32.88 -2.95 -13.87
C ASP A 107 32.64 -3.11 -15.38
N ASP A 108 33.39 -2.31 -16.14
CA ASP A 108 33.42 -2.25 -17.59
C ASP A 108 33.94 -3.53 -18.27
N GLU A 109 33.58 -3.64 -19.55
CA GLU A 109 34.28 -4.26 -20.70
C GLU A 109 33.42 -5.30 -21.44
N ASP A 110 32.79 -4.88 -22.56
CA ASP A 110 33.09 -5.50 -23.86
C ASP A 110 32.46 -4.72 -25.03
N ASP A 111 33.33 -4.41 -26.01
CA ASP A 111 33.03 -3.82 -27.31
C ASP A 111 32.10 -4.72 -28.15
N SER A 112 31.01 -4.16 -28.68
CA SER A 112 30.37 -4.74 -29.87
C SER A 112 29.57 -3.71 -30.66
N ASP A 113 30.21 -3.20 -31.72
CA ASP A 113 29.60 -2.44 -32.80
C ASP A 113 28.42 -3.20 -33.41
N SER A 114 27.20 -2.66 -33.29
CA SER A 114 26.12 -2.95 -34.23
C SER A 114 25.19 -1.74 -34.40
N GLU A 115 24.93 -1.48 -35.68
CA GLU A 115 24.39 -0.25 -36.23
C GLU A 115 22.95 0.06 -35.80
N VAL A 116 22.69 1.36 -35.81
CA VAL A 116 21.60 2.12 -35.20
C VAL A 116 20.28 1.96 -35.98
N GLU A 117 19.20 1.57 -35.30
CA GLU A 117 17.87 2.10 -35.63
C GLU A 117 17.50 3.13 -34.57
N GLU A 118 17.49 4.40 -35.01
CA GLU A 118 17.17 5.59 -34.22
C GLU A 118 15.76 5.51 -33.62
N ARG A 119 15.66 4.99 -32.40
CA ARG A 119 14.64 5.47 -31.47
C ARG A 119 15.19 6.73 -30.84
N GLU A 120 14.49 7.85 -31.02
CA GLU A 120 14.71 9.09 -30.30
C GLU A 120 14.69 8.81 -28.77
N GLN A 121 15.87 8.50 -28.22
CA GLN A 121 16.13 8.46 -26.79
C GLN A 121 16.46 9.88 -26.39
N THR A 122 15.52 10.53 -25.69
CA THR A 122 15.78 11.77 -24.99
C THR A 122 16.89 11.55 -23.94
N PRO A 123 17.90 12.43 -23.87
CA PRO A 123 19.07 12.22 -23.03
C PRO A 123 18.76 12.42 -21.54
N ASP A 124 19.28 11.50 -20.72
CA ASP A 124 19.72 11.65 -19.33
C ASP A 124 18.76 12.26 -18.30
N GLN A 125 17.63 11.59 -18.06
CA GLN A 125 17.12 11.48 -16.69
C GLN A 125 17.13 9.99 -16.31
N PRO A 126 17.87 9.57 -15.26
CA PRO A 126 17.69 8.23 -14.73
C PRO A 126 16.23 8.10 -14.34
N ASN A 127 15.52 7.25 -15.07
CA ASN A 127 14.07 7.09 -14.97
C ASN A 127 13.76 6.20 -13.76
N ASP A 128 14.29 6.57 -12.59
CA ASP A 128 14.28 5.75 -11.38
C ASP A 128 12.94 5.92 -10.67
N ASN A 129 11.89 5.30 -11.22
CA ASN A 129 10.70 5.05 -10.42
C ASN A 129 11.12 4.29 -9.15
N PRO A 130 10.57 4.60 -7.97
CA PRO A 130 11.00 3.94 -6.75
C PRO A 130 10.74 2.43 -6.84
N ASP A 131 11.73 1.62 -6.44
CA ASP A 131 11.56 0.17 -6.39
C ASP A 131 10.61 -0.25 -5.25
N TRP A 132 10.07 -1.46 -5.34
CA TRP A 132 9.19 -2.06 -4.35
C TRP A 132 9.77 -1.97 -2.94
N LYS A 133 9.00 -1.38 -2.02
CA LYS A 133 9.33 -1.31 -0.60
C LYS A 133 8.39 -2.21 0.20
N THR A 134 8.80 -2.57 1.40
CA THR A 134 7.94 -3.33 2.32
C THR A 134 7.27 -2.38 3.32
N LEU A 135 6.12 -2.79 3.88
CA LEU A 135 5.47 -2.09 4.97
C LEU A 135 6.44 -1.89 6.14
N MET A 136 6.53 -0.66 6.65
CA MET A 136 7.30 -0.31 7.84
C MET A 136 6.45 0.54 8.78
N PHE A 137 6.95 0.70 10.00
CA PHE A 137 6.32 1.46 11.08
C PHE A 137 7.31 2.45 11.67
N GLY A 138 6.81 3.62 12.04
CA GLY A 138 7.54 4.65 12.77
C GLY A 138 6.76 5.07 14.01
N SER A 139 7.46 5.64 14.97
CA SER A 139 6.83 6.15 16.20
C SER A 139 6.46 7.62 16.07
N MET A 140 5.26 8.01 16.48
CA MET A 140 4.85 9.42 16.50
C MET A 140 4.96 10.03 17.91
N ALA A 141 5.04 11.35 17.98
CA ALA A 141 5.14 12.11 19.23
C ALA A 141 3.94 11.87 20.19
N ASN A 142 2.79 11.46 19.67
CA ASN A 142 1.58 11.17 20.43
C ASN A 142 1.45 9.70 20.88
N TYR A 143 2.54 8.92 20.86
CA TYR A 143 2.59 7.49 21.21
C TYR A 143 1.82 6.54 20.27
N ALA A 144 1.22 7.08 19.20
CA ALA A 144 0.66 6.26 18.14
C ALA A 144 1.75 5.84 17.15
N LEU A 145 1.45 4.79 16.41
CA LEU A 145 2.32 4.28 15.34
C LEU A 145 1.93 4.93 14.01
N TYR A 146 2.89 5.11 13.13
CA TYR A 146 2.69 5.54 11.76
C TYR A 146 3.08 4.42 10.80
N ALA A 147 2.17 3.98 9.95
CA ALA A 147 2.42 2.99 8.90
C ALA A 147 2.75 3.67 7.57
N GLY A 148 3.82 3.25 6.92
CA GLY A 148 4.26 3.86 5.65
C GLY A 148 5.48 3.19 5.06
N GLN A 149 6.07 3.85 4.06
CA GLN A 149 7.33 3.43 3.46
C GLN A 149 8.54 4.03 4.19
N ARG A 150 9.67 3.30 4.18
CA ARG A 150 11.00 3.80 4.63
C ARG A 150 11.01 4.33 6.06
N LEU A 151 10.37 3.61 6.98
CA LEU A 151 10.33 3.95 8.40
C LEU A 151 11.34 3.11 9.21
N GLU A 152 11.27 3.18 10.52
CA GLU A 152 12.30 2.66 11.43
C GLU A 152 12.16 1.15 11.68
N HIS A 153 10.93 0.64 11.70
CA HIS A 153 10.63 -0.70 12.19
C HIS A 153 9.89 -1.53 11.15
N GLN A 154 10.38 -2.74 10.87
CA GLN A 154 9.65 -3.70 10.01
C GLN A 154 8.44 -4.32 10.74
N ARG A 155 8.35 -4.19 12.06
CA ARG A 155 7.28 -4.74 12.89
C ARG A 155 6.70 -3.64 13.77
N LEU A 156 5.49 -3.84 14.26
CA LEU A 156 4.97 -3.01 15.34
C LEU A 156 5.94 -3.11 16.54
N PRO A 157 6.47 -2.00 17.07
CA PRO A 157 7.42 -2.08 18.18
C PRO A 157 6.74 -2.52 19.49
N TRP A 158 5.44 -2.24 19.64
CA TRP A 158 4.60 -2.64 20.78
C TRP A 158 3.17 -2.91 20.34
N ALA A 159 2.45 -3.73 21.10
CA ALA A 159 1.01 -3.88 21.01
C ALA A 159 0.39 -3.94 22.41
N ARG A 160 -0.85 -3.46 22.53
CA ARG A 160 -1.67 -3.70 23.71
C ARG A 160 -2.45 -5.03 23.54
N PRO A 161 -2.75 -5.74 24.64
CA PRO A 161 -3.55 -6.96 24.57
C PRO A 161 -4.96 -6.76 23.98
N ASP A 162 -5.53 -5.56 24.09
CA ASP A 162 -6.85 -5.20 23.57
C ASP A 162 -6.85 -4.72 22.11
N GLN A 163 -5.68 -4.65 21.45
CA GLN A 163 -5.54 -4.20 20.06
C GLN A 163 -5.80 -5.32 19.05
N LEU A 164 -7.08 -5.64 18.90
CA LEU A 164 -7.54 -6.65 17.94
C LEU A 164 -7.22 -6.27 16.48
N TRP A 165 -7.12 -4.98 16.18
CA TRP A 165 -6.83 -4.54 14.80
C TRP A 165 -5.47 -5.05 14.33
N ALA A 166 -4.45 -5.05 15.21
CA ALA A 166 -3.11 -5.48 14.85
C ALA A 166 -3.07 -6.98 14.52
N THR A 167 -3.88 -7.78 15.20
CA THR A 167 -3.91 -9.23 14.99
C THR A 167 -4.76 -9.63 13.78
N GLN A 168 -5.82 -8.88 13.48
CA GLN A 168 -6.73 -9.14 12.35
C GLN A 168 -6.22 -8.55 11.03
N LEU A 169 -5.71 -7.31 11.05
CA LEU A 169 -5.32 -6.57 9.86
C LEU A 169 -3.87 -6.80 9.43
N LEU A 170 -3.00 -7.33 10.28
CA LEU A 170 -1.59 -7.53 9.91
C LEU A 170 -1.21 -9.01 9.84
N PRO A 171 -0.45 -9.42 8.81
CA PRO A 171 0.24 -10.70 8.80
C PRO A 171 1.19 -10.84 9.99
N ASP A 172 1.49 -12.09 10.37
CA ASP A 172 2.27 -12.40 11.58
C ASP A 172 3.68 -11.79 11.58
N THR A 173 4.27 -11.60 10.40
CA THR A 173 5.58 -10.96 10.21
C THR A 173 5.63 -9.54 10.75
N TYR A 174 4.51 -8.81 10.73
CA TYR A 174 4.43 -7.39 11.12
C TYR A 174 4.01 -7.19 12.58
N ARG A 175 3.66 -8.27 13.30
CA ARG A 175 3.16 -8.19 14.67
C ARG A 175 4.23 -7.76 15.66
N ALA A 176 3.77 -7.12 16.73
CA ALA A 176 4.62 -6.74 17.84
C ALA A 176 5.13 -7.96 18.62
N GLN A 177 6.38 -7.87 19.05
CA GLN A 177 7.00 -8.82 19.97
C GLN A 177 6.89 -8.38 21.42
N LEU A 178 6.80 -7.07 21.66
CA LEU A 178 6.66 -6.49 22.99
C LEU A 178 5.20 -6.11 23.24
N GLN A 179 4.75 -6.34 24.46
CA GLN A 179 3.45 -5.86 24.93
C GLN A 179 3.60 -4.68 25.88
N THR A 180 2.62 -3.77 25.84
CA THR A 180 2.55 -2.62 26.75
C THR A 180 1.19 -2.55 27.42
N ALA A 181 1.18 -2.23 28.72
CA ALA A 181 -0.04 -1.95 29.48
C ALA A 181 -0.46 -0.47 29.41
N ASN A 182 0.35 0.39 28.79
CA ASN A 182 0.07 1.82 28.74
C ASN A 182 -1.04 2.11 27.72
N ALA A 183 -2.19 2.56 28.21
CA ALA A 183 -3.38 2.85 27.40
C ALA A 183 -3.19 3.94 26.33
N ARG A 184 -2.12 4.75 26.41
CA ARG A 184 -1.80 5.76 25.38
C ARG A 184 -1.22 5.16 24.10
N TYR A 185 -0.75 3.91 24.15
CA TYR A 185 -0.03 3.28 23.04
C TYR A 185 -0.91 2.48 22.09
N GLY A 186 -0.41 2.34 20.87
CA GLY A 186 -0.83 1.35 19.86
C GLY A 186 -2.11 1.67 19.08
N GLY A 187 -2.59 2.90 19.17
CA GLY A 187 -3.32 3.43 18.01
C GLY A 187 -2.36 3.54 16.81
N MET A 188 -2.91 3.54 15.61
CA MET A 188 -2.14 3.64 14.37
C MET A 188 -2.75 4.67 13.43
N ASN A 189 -1.90 5.53 12.91
CA ASN A 189 -2.12 6.32 11.70
C ASN A 189 -1.14 5.86 10.63
N GLY A 190 -1.09 6.57 9.51
CA GLY A 190 -0.25 6.17 8.40
C GLY A 190 -0.76 6.71 7.09
N GLU A 191 -0.09 6.30 6.03
CA GLU A 191 -0.48 6.67 4.67
C GLU A 191 -1.84 6.07 4.33
N LEU A 192 -2.81 6.92 4.04
CA LEU A 192 -4.21 6.58 3.89
C LEU A 192 -4.46 5.50 2.80
N PRO A 193 -3.92 5.60 1.57
CA PRO A 193 -4.09 4.53 0.58
C PRO A 193 -3.49 3.19 1.04
N LEU A 194 -2.40 3.21 1.81
CA LEU A 194 -1.79 2.01 2.37
C LEU A 194 -2.70 1.38 3.44
N LEU A 195 -3.21 2.17 4.38
CA LEU A 195 -4.13 1.67 5.41
C LEU A 195 -5.41 1.07 4.80
N LEU A 196 -5.99 1.76 3.80
CA LEU A 196 -7.14 1.25 3.03
C LEU A 196 -6.79 -0.07 2.33
N GLY A 197 -5.60 -0.17 1.74
CA GLY A 197 -5.09 -1.37 1.10
C GLY A 197 -4.91 -2.54 2.06
N ILE A 198 -4.37 -2.30 3.26
CA ILE A 198 -4.21 -3.33 4.30
C ILE A 198 -5.57 -3.90 4.72
N VAL A 199 -6.55 -3.02 5.00
CA VAL A 199 -7.90 -3.46 5.36
C VAL A 199 -8.53 -4.26 4.21
N ALA A 200 -8.41 -3.80 2.97
CA ALA A 200 -8.96 -4.48 1.81
C ALA A 200 -8.25 -5.82 1.50
N LEU A 201 -6.95 -5.94 1.78
CA LEU A 201 -6.20 -7.19 1.64
C LEU A 201 -6.50 -8.19 2.76
N SER A 202 -6.87 -7.73 3.96
CA SER A 202 -7.17 -8.64 5.08
C SER A 202 -8.52 -9.37 4.92
N MET A 203 -9.38 -8.92 4.01
CA MET A 203 -10.67 -9.55 3.66
C MET A 203 -10.65 -10.22 2.27
N PRO A 204 -11.45 -11.28 2.03
CA PRO A 204 -11.61 -11.88 0.70
C PRO A 204 -12.09 -10.88 -0.35
N ALA A 205 -11.63 -11.02 -1.59
CA ALA A 205 -11.96 -10.08 -2.68
C ALA A 205 -13.49 -9.94 -2.90
N GLN A 206 -14.23 -11.04 -2.77
CA GLN A 206 -15.69 -11.07 -2.90
C GLN A 206 -16.44 -10.35 -1.78
N ALA A 207 -15.81 -10.16 -0.61
CA ALA A 207 -16.41 -9.48 0.54
C ALA A 207 -16.16 -7.97 0.52
N LEU A 208 -15.21 -7.50 -0.30
CA LEU A 208 -14.71 -6.13 -0.26
C LEU A 208 -15.81 -5.08 -0.43
N THR A 209 -16.66 -5.21 -1.44
CA THR A 209 -17.72 -4.23 -1.73
C THR A 209 -18.77 -4.15 -0.63
N MET A 210 -19.06 -5.27 0.04
CA MET A 210 -20.06 -5.36 1.10
C MET A 210 -19.51 -4.97 2.47
N CYS A 211 -18.30 -5.41 2.81
CA CYS A 211 -17.76 -5.31 4.16
C CYS A 211 -16.88 -4.08 4.38
N LEU A 212 -16.16 -3.62 3.35
CA LEU A 212 -15.24 -2.50 3.50
C LEU A 212 -15.93 -1.21 3.99
N PRO A 213 -17.12 -0.82 3.48
CA PRO A 213 -17.84 0.35 3.99
C PRO A 213 -18.11 0.31 5.50
N ASN A 214 -18.36 -0.87 6.05
CA ASN A 214 -18.62 -1.08 7.48
C ASN A 214 -17.34 -1.03 8.34
N CYS A 215 -16.17 -1.22 7.72
CA CYS A 215 -14.87 -1.13 8.38
C CYS A 215 -14.36 0.32 8.40
N ILE A 216 -14.57 1.06 7.31
CA ILE A 216 -14.11 2.45 7.16
C ILE A 216 -15.18 3.42 7.69
N VAL A 217 -15.35 3.40 9.02
CA VAL A 217 -16.20 4.32 9.80
C VAL A 217 -15.34 5.13 10.78
N ASN A 218 -15.92 6.04 11.55
CA ASN A 218 -15.16 6.85 12.52
C ASN A 218 -15.46 6.46 13.99
N PRO A 219 -14.48 5.94 14.76
CA PRO A 219 -13.15 5.47 14.33
C PRO A 219 -13.26 4.20 13.48
N TRP A 220 -12.19 3.83 12.76
CA TRP A 220 -12.22 2.63 11.91
C TRP A 220 -12.51 1.40 12.76
N ARG A 221 -13.31 0.49 12.20
CA ARG A 221 -13.75 -0.73 12.85
C ARG A 221 -13.28 -1.94 12.05
N LEU A 222 -13.17 -3.04 12.76
CA LEU A 222 -12.85 -4.32 12.19
C LEU A 222 -14.14 -5.04 11.79
N TYR A 223 -14.04 -5.90 10.79
CA TYR A 223 -15.11 -6.85 10.52
C TYR A 223 -15.23 -7.84 11.69
N PRO A 224 -16.45 -8.32 12.02
CA PRO A 224 -16.60 -9.37 13.02
C PRO A 224 -15.87 -10.65 12.56
N ASP A 225 -15.10 -11.29 13.46
CA ASP A 225 -14.39 -12.56 13.17
C ASP A 225 -15.33 -13.66 12.65
N ALA A 226 -16.58 -13.65 13.10
CA ALA A 226 -17.60 -14.60 12.66
C ALA A 226 -17.97 -14.45 11.16
N GLN A 227 -17.77 -13.26 10.58
CA GLN A 227 -18.08 -13.00 9.17
C GLN A 227 -16.88 -13.29 8.26
N ILE A 228 -15.67 -12.93 8.71
CA ILE A 228 -14.46 -13.05 7.92
C ILE A 228 -13.38 -13.64 8.83
N PRO A 229 -13.10 -14.95 8.71
CA PRO A 229 -12.04 -15.59 9.48
C PRO A 229 -10.71 -14.92 9.23
N ARG A 230 -9.90 -14.77 10.29
CA ARG A 230 -8.53 -14.26 10.17
C ARG A 230 -7.77 -15.06 9.10
N GLY A 231 -7.03 -14.36 8.24
CA GLY A 231 -6.22 -15.01 7.21
C GLY A 231 -6.94 -15.16 5.87
N SER A 232 -8.27 -15.10 5.83
CA SER A 232 -9.06 -15.41 4.63
C SER A 232 -8.85 -14.43 3.46
N GLY A 233 -8.44 -13.19 3.71
CA GLY A 233 -8.09 -12.23 2.66
C GLY A 233 -6.65 -12.32 2.14
N TRP A 234 -5.75 -12.92 2.91
CA TRP A 234 -4.30 -12.93 2.68
C TRP A 234 -3.89 -14.02 1.68
N ALA A 235 -4.43 -13.95 0.46
CA ALA A 235 -4.01 -14.80 -0.64
C ALA A 235 -2.63 -14.37 -1.17
N ASP A 236 -1.79 -15.35 -1.51
CA ASP A 236 -0.46 -15.10 -2.09
C ASP A 236 -0.57 -14.42 -3.46
N ARG A 237 0.34 -13.47 -3.71
CA ARG A 237 0.43 -12.62 -4.91
C ARG A 237 -0.84 -11.83 -5.23
N ARG A 238 -1.73 -11.68 -4.27
CA ARG A 238 -2.88 -10.79 -4.38
C ARG A 238 -2.40 -9.35 -4.26
N GLY A 239 -2.74 -8.53 -5.24
CA GLY A 239 -2.45 -7.10 -5.20
C GLY A 239 -3.68 -6.21 -5.32
N LEU A 240 -3.48 -4.95 -5.01
CA LEU A 240 -4.45 -3.86 -5.14
C LEU A 240 -3.76 -2.60 -5.66
N VAL A 241 -4.47 -1.83 -6.47
CA VAL A 241 -4.19 -0.40 -6.65
C VAL A 241 -5.22 0.38 -5.84
N VAL A 242 -4.73 1.23 -4.96
CA VAL A 242 -5.53 2.08 -4.07
C VAL A 242 -5.23 3.53 -4.40
N THR A 243 -6.26 4.32 -4.71
CA THR A 243 -6.09 5.74 -5.01
C THR A 243 -7.02 6.56 -4.14
N VAL A 244 -6.51 7.62 -3.55
CA VAL A 244 -7.27 8.54 -2.70
C VAL A 244 -7.33 9.90 -3.37
N TYR A 245 -8.51 10.52 -3.31
CA TYR A 245 -8.78 11.83 -3.87
C TYR A 245 -9.44 12.74 -2.84
N THR A 246 -9.21 14.04 -2.96
CA THR A 246 -9.89 15.04 -2.14
C THR A 246 -11.39 15.09 -2.45
N ASP A 247 -12.18 15.49 -1.45
CA ASP A 247 -13.56 15.92 -1.66
C ASP A 247 -13.55 17.41 -2.03
N PRO A 248 -13.88 17.77 -3.28
CA PRO A 248 -13.75 19.14 -3.78
C PRO A 248 -14.61 20.16 -3.03
N GLN A 249 -15.60 19.71 -2.25
CA GLN A 249 -16.48 20.59 -1.50
C GLN A 249 -16.08 20.72 -0.02
N ARG A 250 -15.27 19.80 0.51
CA ARG A 250 -15.14 19.63 1.97
C ARG A 250 -13.74 19.34 2.48
N SER A 251 -12.80 18.93 1.63
CA SER A 251 -11.44 18.62 2.06
C SER A 251 -10.37 19.03 1.06
N THR A 252 -9.20 19.34 1.59
CA THR A 252 -7.99 19.63 0.84
C THR A 252 -6.96 18.51 1.03
N ALA A 253 -5.91 18.50 0.21
CA ALA A 253 -4.78 17.60 0.41
C ALA A 253 -4.12 17.78 1.79
N GLN A 254 -4.12 19.01 2.33
CA GLN A 254 -3.60 19.28 3.67
C GLN A 254 -4.47 18.65 4.76
N ASP A 255 -5.79 18.64 4.61
CA ASP A 255 -6.70 17.99 5.56
C ASP A 255 -6.46 16.48 5.61
N LEU A 256 -6.26 15.86 4.44
CA LEU A 256 -5.92 14.43 4.36
C LEU A 256 -4.55 14.14 4.98
N ARG A 257 -3.54 14.99 4.74
CA ARG A 257 -2.24 14.87 5.40
C ARG A 257 -2.35 15.01 6.92
N ASN A 258 -3.13 15.97 7.41
CA ASN A 258 -3.36 16.14 8.85
C ASN A 258 -4.06 14.91 9.45
N TYR A 259 -4.94 14.26 8.70
CA TYR A 259 -5.58 13.02 9.11
C TYR A 259 -4.60 11.84 9.16
N GLU A 260 -3.74 11.67 8.15
CA GLU A 260 -2.64 10.68 8.16
C GLU A 260 -1.69 10.89 9.34
N LEU A 261 -1.48 12.12 9.78
CA LEU A 261 -0.62 12.48 10.92
C LEU A 261 -1.32 12.41 12.28
N GLY A 262 -2.61 12.05 12.32
CA GLY A 262 -3.36 11.89 13.56
C GLY A 262 -3.76 13.19 14.27
N VAL A 263 -3.77 14.34 13.56
CA VAL A 263 -4.17 15.65 14.14
C VAL A 263 -5.61 15.61 14.70
N GLY A 264 -6.44 14.68 14.22
CA GLY A 264 -7.82 14.46 14.68
C GLY A 264 -8.04 13.23 15.55
N GLY A 265 -6.96 12.57 16.01
CA GLY A 265 -7.02 11.26 16.66
C GLY A 265 -6.53 10.13 15.75
N ASN A 266 -6.52 8.90 16.27
CA ASN A 266 -6.01 7.74 15.54
C ASN A 266 -7.04 7.22 14.53
N ILE A 267 -6.57 6.84 13.34
CA ILE A 267 -7.38 6.15 12.33
C ILE A 267 -7.82 4.79 12.86
N LEU A 268 -6.85 4.00 13.37
CA LEU A 268 -7.07 2.73 14.05
C LEU A 268 -6.78 2.89 15.56
N PRO A 269 -7.75 2.64 16.45
CA PRO A 269 -7.61 2.89 17.89
C PRO A 269 -6.83 1.80 18.67
#